data_AF-A0A1I6D5T6-F1
#
_entry.id   AF-A0A1I6D5T6-F1
#
_cell.length_a   1.000
_cell.length_b   1.000
_cell.length_c   1.000
_cell.angle_alpha   90.00
_cell.angle_beta   90.00
_cell.angle_gamma   90.00
#
_symmetry.space_group_name_H-M   'P 1'
#
loop_
_entity.id
_entity.type
_entity.pdbx_description
1 polymer ?
#
loop_
_entity_poly.entity_id
_entity_poly.type
_entity_poly.pdbx_seq_one_letter_code
_entity_poly.pdbx_strand_id
1 'polypeptide(L)'
;MEGKGVWFDTPAEAKSYVAQHMARGARSFDVGCFQLNYRWHGEAFASVAEMFDPLENALYAARFLKELHGEFGNWTDAAGAYHSRTPKYAERYKSRFQDFVARLDAAPDLSRVAAAAPDTPAPPPAPNLYPFLKPAAAQTRMGSLVPGTGGGGAFIALPGVKG
;
A
#
# COMPACT_ATOMS: atom_id res chain seq x y z
N MET A 1 17.10 1.49 -16.65
CA MET A 1 17.23 1.53 -18.13
C MET A 1 17.61 0.15 -18.60
N GLU A 2 16.92 -0.38 -19.61
CA GLU A 2 17.24 -1.70 -20.18
C GLU A 2 17.27 -2.84 -19.12
N GLY A 3 16.39 -2.78 -18.12
CA GLY A 3 16.24 -3.82 -17.09
C GLY A 3 17.29 -3.79 -15.95
N LYS A 4 18.26 -2.87 -15.95
CA LYS A 4 19.13 -2.64 -14.79
C LYS A 4 18.42 -1.72 -13.78
N GLY A 5 18.12 -2.26 -12.61
CA GLY A 5 17.68 -1.48 -11.44
C GLY A 5 18.87 -0.75 -10.82
N VAL A 6 18.69 0.53 -10.55
CA VAL A 6 19.66 1.38 -9.85
C VAL A 6 18.95 2.01 -8.68
N TRP A 7 19.57 1.96 -7.50
CA TRP A 7 19.09 2.58 -6.28
C TRP A 7 19.93 3.82 -5.99
N PHE A 8 19.29 4.85 -5.46
CA PHE A 8 19.92 6.12 -5.15
C PHE A 8 19.64 6.47 -3.69
N ASP A 9 20.60 7.11 -3.04
CA ASP A 9 20.46 7.48 -1.62
C ASP A 9 19.55 8.70 -1.47
N THR A 10 19.46 9.53 -2.52
CA THR A 10 18.60 10.71 -2.53
C THR A 10 17.68 10.80 -3.75
N PRO A 11 16.49 11.42 -3.60
CA PRO A 11 15.62 11.71 -4.74
C PRO A 11 16.27 12.58 -5.82
N ALA A 12 17.19 13.48 -5.44
CA ALA A 12 17.89 14.36 -6.37
C ALA A 12 18.81 13.58 -7.31
N GLU A 13 19.53 12.58 -6.79
CA GLU A 13 20.37 11.69 -7.60
C GLU A 13 19.55 10.88 -8.59
N ALA A 14 18.42 10.30 -8.15
CA ALA A 14 17.53 9.54 -9.02
C ALA A 14 16.98 10.40 -10.17
N LYS A 15 16.54 11.63 -9.86
CA LYS A 15 16.05 12.59 -10.85
C LYS A 15 17.15 13.00 -11.84
N SER A 16 18.36 13.30 -11.35
CA SER A 16 19.50 13.66 -12.19
C SER A 16 19.90 12.52 -13.12
N TYR A 17 19.95 11.28 -12.60
CA TYR A 17 20.28 10.09 -13.38
C TYR A 17 19.30 9.90 -14.54
N VAL A 18 17.99 9.99 -14.27
CA VAL A 18 16.97 9.88 -15.32
C VAL A 18 17.05 11.04 -16.31
N ALA A 19 17.22 12.28 -15.84
CA ALA A 19 17.33 13.45 -16.71
C ALA A 19 18.50 13.32 -17.71
N GLN A 20 19.69 12.92 -17.23
CA GLN A 20 20.86 12.69 -18.08
C GLN A 20 20.62 11.63 -19.15
N HIS A 21 19.95 10.55 -18.76
CA HIS A 21 19.65 9.47 -19.69
C HIS A 21 18.55 9.82 -20.69
N MET A 22 17.55 10.60 -20.28
CA MET A 22 16.56 11.15 -21.19
C MET A 22 17.19 12.13 -22.18
N ALA A 23 18.18 12.93 -21.76
CA ALA A 23 18.97 13.76 -22.67
C ALA A 23 19.74 12.92 -23.71
N ARG A 24 20.17 11.70 -23.34
CA ARG A 24 20.75 10.70 -24.25
C ARG A 24 19.72 9.91 -25.08
N GLY A 25 18.43 10.28 -25.02
CA GLY A 25 17.37 9.66 -25.83
C GLY A 25 16.64 8.49 -25.17
N ALA A 26 16.90 8.16 -23.90
CA ALA A 26 16.15 7.11 -23.22
C ALA A 26 14.67 7.47 -23.07
N ARG A 27 13.78 6.60 -23.53
CA ARG A 27 12.31 6.81 -23.45
C ARG A 27 11.54 5.64 -22.83
N SER A 28 12.22 4.56 -22.45
CA SER A 28 11.61 3.38 -21.83
C SER A 28 12.41 2.95 -20.61
N PHE A 29 11.87 3.23 -19.43
CA PHE A 29 12.46 2.91 -18.13
C PHE A 29 11.38 2.98 -17.05
N ASP A 30 11.59 2.26 -15.96
CA ASP A 30 10.65 2.18 -14.85
C ASP A 30 11.01 3.19 -13.75
N VAL A 31 10.00 3.78 -13.12
CA VAL A 31 10.15 4.87 -12.14
C VAL A 31 9.36 4.56 -10.87
N GLY A 32 10.00 4.86 -9.73
CA GLY A 32 9.37 4.82 -8.41
C GLY A 32 9.18 3.41 -7.84
N CYS A 33 8.49 3.35 -6.70
CA CYS A 33 8.27 2.12 -5.93
C CYS A 33 7.37 1.10 -6.63
N PHE A 34 6.44 1.54 -7.47
CA PHE A 34 5.54 0.68 -8.24
C PHE A 34 6.03 0.38 -9.66
N GLN A 35 7.27 0.78 -9.97
CA GLN A 35 7.96 0.46 -11.23
C GLN A 35 7.13 0.81 -12.47
N LEU A 36 6.60 2.03 -12.51
CA LEU A 36 5.80 2.50 -13.63
C LEU A 36 6.72 2.85 -14.81
N ASN A 37 6.47 2.25 -15.96
CA ASN A 37 7.25 2.52 -17.16
C ASN A 37 6.91 3.90 -17.76
N TYR A 38 7.91 4.77 -17.88
CA TYR A 38 7.76 6.13 -18.42
C TYR A 38 7.15 6.16 -19.82
N ARG A 39 7.50 5.20 -20.70
CA ARG A 39 7.01 5.17 -22.08
C ARG A 39 5.48 5.07 -22.14
N TRP A 40 4.89 4.34 -21.21
CA TRP A 40 3.47 3.98 -21.23
C TRP A 40 2.64 4.82 -20.28
N HIS A 41 3.23 5.24 -19.16
CA HIS A 41 2.50 5.90 -18.07
C HIS A 41 2.92 7.36 -17.86
N GLY A 42 3.98 7.84 -18.51
CA GLY A 42 4.56 9.15 -18.25
C GLY A 42 3.61 10.32 -18.50
N GLU A 43 2.69 10.20 -19.47
CA GLU A 43 1.72 11.25 -19.80
C GLU A 43 0.64 11.45 -18.73
N ALA A 44 0.48 10.50 -17.80
CA ALA A 44 -0.46 10.64 -16.70
C ALA A 44 0.07 11.48 -15.53
N PHE A 45 1.31 11.96 -15.64
CA PHE A 45 1.99 12.78 -14.64
C PHE A 45 2.38 14.12 -15.24
N ALA A 46 2.38 15.17 -14.42
CA ALA A 46 2.84 16.49 -14.80
C ALA A 46 4.34 16.50 -15.17
N SER A 47 5.13 15.57 -14.60
CA SER A 47 6.53 15.39 -14.96
C SER A 47 7.08 14.05 -14.53
N VAL A 48 8.25 13.67 -15.07
CA VAL A 48 9.04 12.52 -14.57
C VAL A 48 9.42 12.69 -13.10
N ALA A 49 9.63 13.92 -12.64
CA ALA A 49 9.95 14.19 -11.24
C ALA A 49 8.79 13.87 -10.30
N GLU A 50 7.55 14.02 -10.77
CA GLU A 50 6.32 13.62 -10.04
C GLU A 50 6.15 12.11 -10.04
N MET A 51 6.55 11.39 -11.10
CA MET A 51 6.57 9.92 -11.07
C MET A 51 7.48 9.35 -9.97
N PHE A 52 8.46 10.10 -9.49
CA PHE A 52 9.31 9.74 -8.35
C PHE A 52 8.69 10.08 -6.99
N ASP A 53 7.62 10.89 -6.94
CA ASP A 53 6.89 11.12 -5.69
C ASP A 53 6.20 9.81 -5.26
N PRO A 54 6.50 9.29 -4.06
CA PRO A 54 5.97 7.99 -3.64
C PRO A 54 4.44 7.93 -3.57
N LEU A 55 3.80 9.05 -3.20
CA LEU A 55 2.34 9.11 -3.07
C LEU A 55 1.69 9.14 -4.45
N GLU A 56 2.16 10.00 -5.36
CA GLU A 56 1.61 10.07 -6.71
C GLU A 56 1.84 8.78 -7.50
N ASN A 57 3.04 8.17 -7.37
CA ASN A 57 3.36 6.87 -7.96
C ASN A 57 2.40 5.77 -7.47
N ALA A 58 2.15 5.71 -6.16
CA ALA A 58 1.24 4.75 -5.55
C ALA A 58 -0.22 4.95 -5.98
N LEU A 59 -0.70 6.19 -5.96
CA LEU A 59 -2.06 6.53 -6.31
C LEU A 59 -2.35 6.20 -7.78
N TYR A 60 -1.42 6.50 -8.68
CA TYR A 60 -1.55 6.12 -10.08
C TYR A 60 -1.57 4.60 -10.26
N ALA A 61 -0.61 3.88 -9.66
CA ALA A 61 -0.52 2.42 -9.75
C ALA A 61 -1.80 1.74 -9.23
N ALA A 62 -2.37 2.23 -8.12
CA ALA A 62 -3.61 1.71 -7.54
C ALA A 62 -4.81 1.93 -8.47
N ARG A 63 -4.94 3.12 -9.08
CA ARG A 63 -5.99 3.40 -10.06
C ARG A 63 -5.87 2.50 -11.27
N PHE A 64 -4.67 2.40 -11.84
CA PHE A 64 -4.40 1.57 -13.01
C PHE A 64 -4.69 0.08 -12.75
N LEU A 65 -4.24 -0.45 -11.61
CA LEU A 65 -4.54 -1.84 -11.23
C LEU A 65 -6.03 -2.08 -11.03
N LYS A 66 -6.77 -1.11 -10.48
CA LYS A 66 -8.23 -1.20 -10.33
C LYS A 66 -8.94 -1.20 -11.69
N GLU A 67 -8.50 -0.39 -12.63
CA GLU A 67 -9.01 -0.38 -14.01
C GLU A 67 -8.78 -1.73 -14.69
N LEU A 68 -7.58 -2.29 -14.57
CA LEU A 68 -7.26 -3.63 -15.08
C LEU A 68 -8.13 -4.71 -14.41
N HIS A 69 -8.36 -4.62 -13.11
CA HIS A 69 -9.28 -5.54 -12.45
C HIS A 69 -10.72 -5.41 -12.99
N GLY A 70 -11.18 -4.18 -13.26
CA GLY A 70 -12.48 -3.96 -13.92
C GLY A 70 -12.53 -4.53 -15.34
N GLU A 71 -11.43 -4.49 -16.08
CA GLU A 71 -11.30 -5.01 -17.44
C GLU A 71 -11.29 -6.55 -17.47
N PHE A 72 -10.49 -7.19 -16.62
CA PHE A 72 -10.26 -8.64 -16.65
C PHE A 72 -11.14 -9.45 -15.68
N GLY A 73 -11.75 -8.79 -14.70
CA GLY A 73 -12.66 -9.41 -13.73
C GLY A 73 -12.00 -10.24 -12.63
N ASN A 74 -10.67 -10.38 -12.62
CA ASN A 74 -9.93 -11.07 -11.56
C ASN A 74 -8.52 -10.49 -11.36
N TRP A 75 -7.98 -10.68 -10.15
CA TRP A 75 -6.68 -10.13 -9.75
C TRP A 75 -5.48 -10.76 -10.46
N THR A 76 -5.54 -12.05 -10.79
CA THR A 76 -4.43 -12.73 -11.48
C THR A 76 -4.20 -12.12 -12.85
N ASP A 77 -5.26 -11.96 -13.64
CA ASP A 77 -5.17 -11.39 -14.97
C ASP A 77 -4.85 -9.89 -14.93
N ALA A 78 -5.41 -9.16 -13.95
CA ALA A 78 -5.05 -7.76 -13.73
C ALA A 78 -3.57 -7.58 -13.40
N ALA A 79 -2.99 -8.41 -12.51
CA ALA A 79 -1.57 -8.39 -12.19
C ALA A 79 -0.69 -8.76 -13.39
N GLY A 80 -1.11 -9.74 -14.18
CA GLY A 80 -0.45 -10.09 -15.45
C GLY A 80 -0.41 -8.91 -16.43
N ALA A 81 -1.57 -8.26 -16.63
CA ALA A 81 -1.71 -7.12 -17.53
C ALA A 81 -0.99 -5.86 -17.02
N TYR A 82 -0.91 -5.66 -15.70
CA TYR A 82 -0.13 -4.60 -15.07
C TYR A 82 1.35 -4.74 -15.45
N HIS A 83 1.87 -5.97 -15.45
CA HIS A 83 3.25 -6.22 -15.84
C HIS A 83 3.48 -6.13 -17.35
N SER A 84 2.58 -6.71 -18.15
CA SER A 84 2.65 -6.62 -19.61
C SER A 84 1.34 -7.07 -20.25
N ARG A 85 0.89 -6.38 -21.30
CA ARG A 85 -0.25 -6.82 -22.12
C ARG A 85 0.15 -7.84 -23.20
N THR A 86 1.43 -8.14 -23.36
CA THR A 86 1.90 -9.19 -24.28
C THR A 86 1.70 -10.56 -23.62
N PRO A 87 0.92 -11.49 -24.23
CA PRO A 87 0.51 -12.74 -23.58
C PRO A 87 1.67 -13.54 -22.98
N LYS A 88 2.77 -13.71 -23.71
CA LYS A 88 3.95 -14.45 -23.24
C LYS A 88 4.54 -13.90 -21.92
N TYR A 89 4.56 -12.59 -21.74
CA TYR A 89 5.12 -11.96 -20.54
C TYR A 89 4.10 -11.90 -19.40
N ALA A 90 2.82 -11.68 -19.73
CA ALA A 90 1.72 -11.76 -18.79
C ALA A 90 1.67 -13.13 -18.11
N GLU A 91 1.65 -14.22 -18.89
CA GLU A 91 1.52 -15.59 -18.35
C GLU A 91 2.68 -15.96 -17.40
N ARG A 92 3.91 -15.58 -17.74
CA ARG A 92 5.06 -15.76 -16.84
C ARG A 92 4.87 -15.02 -15.51
N TYR A 93 4.32 -13.81 -15.56
CA TYR A 93 4.09 -13.01 -14.36
C TYR A 93 2.92 -13.55 -13.52
N LYS A 94 1.83 -13.99 -14.16
CA LYS A 94 0.67 -14.61 -13.49
C LYS A 94 1.08 -15.82 -12.65
N SER A 95 1.91 -16.72 -13.20
CA SER A 95 2.43 -17.86 -12.45
C SER A 95 3.19 -17.44 -11.19
N ARG A 96 4.09 -16.45 -11.30
CA ARG A 96 4.82 -15.92 -10.12
C ARG A 96 3.89 -15.24 -9.12
N PHE A 97 2.89 -14.51 -9.61
CA PHE A 97 1.90 -13.84 -8.77
C PHE A 97 1.10 -14.86 -7.94
N GLN A 98 0.63 -15.93 -8.56
CA GLN A 98 -0.07 -17.02 -7.89
C GLN A 98 0.81 -17.69 -6.83
N ASP A 99 2.10 -17.92 -7.11
CA ASP A 99 3.04 -18.45 -6.12
C ASP A 99 3.16 -17.54 -4.89
N PHE A 100 3.18 -16.21 -5.09
CA PHE A 100 3.22 -15.26 -3.98
C PHE A 100 1.92 -15.24 -3.18
N VAL A 101 0.76 -15.26 -3.84
CA VAL A 101 -0.54 -15.32 -3.18
C VAL A 101 -0.67 -16.60 -2.35
N ALA A 102 -0.33 -17.76 -2.91
CA ALA A 102 -0.38 -19.02 -2.19
C ALA A 102 0.52 -19.04 -0.95
N ARG A 103 1.71 -18.40 -1.03
CA ARG A 103 2.61 -18.25 0.12
C ARG A 103 2.07 -17.32 1.20
N LEU A 104 1.29 -16.30 0.84
CA LEU A 104 0.64 -15.43 1.80
C LEU A 104 -0.57 -16.12 2.45
N ASP A 105 -1.33 -16.90 1.70
CA ASP A 105 -2.47 -17.67 2.23
C ASP A 105 -2.05 -18.79 3.18
N ALA A 106 -0.83 -19.33 3.00
CA ALA A 106 -0.23 -20.35 3.87
C ALA A 106 0.16 -19.83 5.29
N ALA A 107 -0.40 -18.70 5.72
CA ALA A 107 -0.05 -17.87 6.86
C ALA A 107 1.35 -17.24 6.72
N PRO A 108 1.45 -15.92 6.49
CA PRO A 108 2.71 -15.23 6.61
C PRO A 108 3.03 -15.16 8.11
N ASP A 109 4.24 -15.52 8.49
CA ASP A 109 4.79 -15.08 9.76
C ASP A 109 4.96 -13.55 9.73
N LEU A 110 3.88 -12.83 10.01
CA LEU A 110 3.84 -11.37 10.07
C LEU A 110 4.69 -10.81 11.23
N SER A 111 5.22 -11.66 12.12
CA SER A 111 6.16 -11.24 13.17
C SER A 111 7.45 -10.66 12.58
N ARG A 112 7.84 -11.07 11.36
CA ARG A 112 9.04 -10.54 10.69
C ARG A 112 8.87 -9.12 10.15
N VAL A 113 7.65 -8.69 9.81
CA VAL A 113 7.40 -7.34 9.32
C VAL A 113 7.36 -6.34 10.49
N ALA A 114 6.91 -6.78 11.67
CA ALA A 114 6.96 -5.99 12.91
C ALA A 114 8.39 -5.84 13.46
N ALA A 115 9.26 -6.84 13.24
CA ALA A 115 10.66 -6.81 13.69
C ALA A 115 11.59 -5.90 12.85
N ALA A 116 11.08 -5.30 11.76
CA ALA A 116 11.82 -4.36 10.91
C ALA A 116 11.57 -2.89 11.27
N ALA A 117 10.92 -2.60 12.41
CA ALA A 117 10.98 -1.27 12.98
C ALA A 117 12.43 -0.99 13.40
N PRO A 118 13.01 0.19 13.10
CA PRO A 118 14.32 0.54 13.63
C PRO A 118 14.25 0.46 15.16
N ASP A 119 15.24 -0.19 15.78
CA ASP A 119 15.49 -0.25 17.23
C ASP A 119 15.68 1.16 17.81
N THR A 120 14.61 1.94 17.81
CA THR A 120 14.53 3.21 18.51
C THR A 120 13.99 2.84 19.88
N PRO A 121 14.78 2.96 20.97
CA PRO A 121 14.25 2.70 22.30
C PRO A 121 13.01 3.57 22.49
N ALA A 122 11.91 2.95 22.89
CA ALA A 122 10.67 3.66 23.17
C ALA A 122 10.97 4.82 24.12
N PRO A 123 10.52 6.05 23.84
CA PRO A 123 10.65 7.14 24.79
C PRO A 123 9.98 6.73 26.11
N PRO A 124 10.55 7.11 27.27
CA PRO A 124 9.94 6.78 28.55
C PRO A 124 8.50 7.30 28.59
N PRO A 125 7.57 6.57 29.24
CA PRO A 125 6.18 6.97 29.27
C PRO A 125 6.05 8.36 29.87
N ALA A 126 5.54 9.31 29.08
CA ALA A 126 5.20 10.63 29.57
C ALA A 126 4.14 10.48 30.68
N PRO A 127 4.23 11.25 31.77
CA PRO A 127 3.22 11.19 32.83
C PRO A 127 1.86 11.59 32.26
N ASN A 128 0.83 10.79 32.55
CA ASN A 128 -0.54 11.11 32.15
C ASN A 128 -0.97 12.43 32.80
N LEU A 129 -1.01 13.51 32.01
CA LEU A 129 -1.45 14.84 32.45
C LEU A 129 -2.98 14.92 32.66
N TYR A 130 -3.69 13.82 32.44
CA TYR A 130 -5.14 13.72 32.58
C TYR A 130 -5.51 12.67 33.65
N PRO A 131 -5.69 13.07 34.91
CA PRO A 131 -5.89 12.14 36.04
C PRO A 131 -7.19 11.33 35.98
N PHE A 132 -8.12 11.68 35.07
CA PHE A 132 -9.38 10.97 34.88
C PHE A 132 -9.38 10.01 33.69
N LEU A 133 -8.34 10.03 32.85
CA LEU A 133 -8.16 9.09 31.75
C LEU A 133 -7.43 7.85 32.25
N LYS A 134 -8.20 6.87 32.73
CA LYS A 134 -7.69 5.53 33.02
C LYS A 134 -7.60 4.74 31.70
N PRO A 135 -6.47 4.13 31.36
CA PRO A 135 -6.43 3.18 30.26
C PRO A 135 -7.35 2.01 30.61
N ALA A 136 -8.46 1.86 29.90
CA ALA A 136 -9.20 0.61 29.93
C ALA A 136 -8.30 -0.45 29.29
N ALA A 137 -8.16 -1.62 29.93
CA ALA A 137 -7.59 -2.79 29.29
C ALA A 137 -8.52 -3.17 28.13
N ALA A 138 -8.29 -2.59 26.95
CA ALA A 138 -8.94 -3.00 25.73
C ALA A 138 -8.46 -4.44 25.47
N GLN A 139 -9.32 -5.41 25.74
CA GLN A 139 -9.20 -6.71 25.10
C GLN A 139 -9.38 -6.47 23.61
N THR A 140 -8.27 -6.36 22.91
CA THR A 140 -8.22 -6.18 21.46
C THR A 140 -8.75 -7.45 20.80
N ARG A 141 -10.07 -7.54 20.58
CA ARG A 141 -10.60 -8.39 19.52
C ARG A 141 -10.34 -7.66 18.22
N MET A 142 -9.35 -8.15 17.47
CA MET A 142 -9.02 -7.67 16.13
C MET A 142 -10.23 -7.84 15.20
N GLY A 143 -10.71 -6.74 14.61
CA GLY A 143 -11.49 -6.80 13.36
C GLY A 143 -12.95 -6.36 13.37
N SER A 144 -13.40 -5.38 14.17
CA SER A 144 -14.69 -4.72 13.95
C SER A 144 -14.65 -3.24 14.33
N LEU A 145 -15.12 -2.35 13.43
CA LEU A 145 -15.36 -0.92 13.70
C LEU A 145 -16.82 -0.63 14.10
N VAL A 146 -17.51 -1.63 14.63
CA VAL A 146 -18.82 -1.44 15.26
C VAL A 146 -18.69 -1.78 16.74
N PRO A 147 -19.14 -0.93 17.67
CA PRO A 147 -19.22 -1.31 19.07
C PRO A 147 -20.10 -2.56 19.19
N GLY A 148 -19.50 -3.67 19.62
CA GLY A 148 -20.25 -4.88 19.96
C GLY A 148 -21.08 -4.60 21.20
N THR A 149 -22.34 -4.23 21.04
CA THR A 149 -23.29 -4.10 22.14
C THR A 149 -23.64 -5.49 22.67
N GLY A 150 -22.87 -5.97 23.64
CA GLY A 150 -23.27 -7.04 24.56
C GLY A 150 -24.08 -6.42 25.69
N GLY A 151 -25.31 -6.89 25.87
CA GLY A 151 -26.39 -6.20 26.58
C GLY A 151 -26.16 -5.88 28.06
N GLY A 152 -26.88 -4.86 28.54
CA GLY A 152 -27.04 -4.56 29.96
C GLY A 152 -27.87 -3.31 30.21
N GLY A 153 -29.16 -3.50 30.53
CA GLY A 153 -29.93 -2.61 31.40
C GLY A 153 -30.61 -1.39 30.76
N ALA A 154 -31.93 -1.47 30.57
CA ALA A 154 -32.77 -0.29 30.40
C ALA A 154 -32.69 0.61 31.64
N PHE A 155 -32.33 1.87 31.46
CA PHE A 155 -32.47 2.92 32.46
C PHE A 155 -33.18 4.13 31.84
N ILE A 156 -34.50 4.01 31.71
CA ILE A 156 -35.39 5.18 31.76
C ILE A 156 -36.48 4.84 32.76
N ALA A 157 -36.42 5.51 33.91
CA ALA A 157 -37.54 5.59 34.84
C ALA A 157 -38.62 6.48 34.19
N LEU A 158 -39.78 5.90 33.91
CA LEU A 158 -40.97 6.67 33.55
C LEU A 158 -41.77 6.96 34.82
N PRO A 159 -42.19 8.22 35.07
CA PRO A 159 -43.12 8.51 36.16
C PRO A 159 -44.49 7.93 35.83
N GLY A 160 -45.11 7.31 36.83
CA GLY A 160 -46.43 6.68 36.71
C GLY A 160 -47.54 7.68 36.37
N VAL A 161 -48.50 7.23 35.57
CA VAL A 161 -49.82 7.82 35.47
C VAL A 161 -50.83 6.73 35.80
N LYS A 162 -51.61 6.99 36.85
CA LYS A 162 -52.79 6.21 37.25
C LYS A 162 -53.98 6.66 36.39
N GLY A 163 -54.81 5.70 36.01
CA GLY A 163 -56.12 5.88 35.39
C GLY A 163 -56.74 4.53 35.14
#